data_AF-A0A1Q5SWT4-F1
#
_entry.id   AF-A0A1Q5SWT4-F1
#
_cell.length_a   1.000
_cell.length_b   1.000
_cell.length_c   1.000
_cell.angle_alpha   90.00
_cell.angle_beta   90.00
_cell.angle_gamma   90.00
#
_symmetry.space_group_name_H-M   'P 1'
#
loop_
_entity.id
_entity.type
_entity.pdbx_description
1 polymer ?
#
loop_
_entity_poly.entity_id
_entity_poly.type
_entity_poly.pdbx_seq_one_letter_code
_entity_poly.pdbx_strand_id
1 'polypeptide(L)'
;MFLVFLFFLPVHTAIAVCIGHRWTDAFVMFMGDKRQKGLFNESSSLRWRGSVRLALERQQGWNNMTRIALTLAIASFGGWMFALFGVPLHWMLGPAAALLLVGRFLKGKLYWPVGIRNAALIPIGYTLGTSMTAGTLMEMGRQLPAMLLATALILLFSFFVSCLVAKWTSIPLRSIITGSIPGGLSQMLVLGEELDGVDATIVTFFQVMRLMGVVFLVPLIALSPFFSGGAGAGTGVGSGQGPDWSVGLVLLYLVVTVASAIIGRRIKLPTAYLLGPIIGTSALVIAGAPAPHLPAPLLDIAQIAMGAYLGLMLKPARIAEKGRAVLAAAATGLALILFSMASAFVLTALHGVPYLTAFIALAPGGMDQMGILAREAHADLAVVTSYQMFRIFFILLVVPPVLKKLFAARWFRRIERRPIRHGGRSMQPAATKKKGL
;
A
#
# COMPACT_ATOMS: atom_id res chain seq x y z
N MET A 1 14.30 28.75 22.04
CA MET A 1 13.36 27.80 22.71
C MET A 1 11.95 27.75 22.10
N PHE A 2 11.54 28.71 21.25
CA PHE A 2 10.23 28.71 20.55
C PHE A 2 10.18 27.84 19.27
N LEU A 3 11.34 27.52 18.68
CA LEU A 3 11.45 26.72 17.45
C LEU A 3 11.40 25.20 17.68
N VAL A 4 11.54 24.73 18.92
CA VAL A 4 11.47 23.29 19.26
C VAL A 4 10.01 22.82 19.39
N PHE A 5 9.07 23.73 19.65
CA PHE A 5 7.65 23.39 19.83
C PHE A 5 6.87 23.19 18.52
N LEU A 6 7.34 23.76 17.40
CA LEU A 6 6.70 23.60 16.09
C LEU A 6 6.98 22.23 15.44
N PHE A 7 8.01 21.50 15.90
CA PHE A 7 8.36 20.18 15.38
C PHE A 7 7.58 19.02 16.05
N PHE A 8 7.00 19.22 17.23
CA PHE A 8 6.25 18.19 17.97
C PHE A 8 4.74 18.18 17.70
N LEU A 9 4.23 19.14 16.93
CA LEU A 9 2.80 19.27 16.64
C LEU A 9 2.19 18.15 15.75
N PRO A 10 2.87 17.53 14.77
CA PRO A 10 2.23 16.58 13.86
C PRO A 10 1.94 15.21 14.49
N VAL A 11 2.73 14.82 15.51
CA VAL A 11 2.63 13.50 16.14
C VAL A 11 1.52 13.48 17.19
N HIS A 12 1.36 14.57 17.95
CA HIS A 12 0.31 14.66 18.97
C HIS A 12 -1.10 14.89 18.39
N THR A 13 -1.23 15.58 17.26
CA THR A 13 -2.54 15.73 16.58
C THR A 13 -3.03 14.43 15.93
N ALA A 14 -2.12 13.55 15.49
CA ALA A 14 -2.49 12.23 14.98
C ALA A 14 -2.96 11.28 16.09
N ILE A 15 -2.38 11.38 17.30
CA ILE A 15 -2.80 10.58 18.47
C ILE A 15 -4.13 11.11 19.05
N ALA A 16 -4.36 12.43 19.03
CA ALA A 16 -5.59 13.05 19.52
C ALA A 16 -6.86 12.65 18.75
N VAL A 17 -6.74 12.23 17.48
CA VAL A 17 -7.87 11.76 16.66
C VAL A 17 -8.21 10.29 16.92
N CYS A 18 -7.29 9.50 17.49
CA CYS A 18 -7.47 8.05 17.69
C CYS A 18 -8.02 7.66 19.07
N ILE A 19 -8.03 8.55 20.06
CA ILE A 19 -8.47 8.22 21.42
C ILE A 19 -9.41 9.32 21.94
N GLY A 20 -10.70 9.12 21.68
CA GLY A 20 -11.76 10.02 22.12
C GLY A 20 -11.78 10.26 23.63
N HIS A 21 -12.15 11.48 24.01
CA HIS A 21 -12.57 12.00 25.32
C HIS A 21 -11.65 11.83 26.55
N ARG A 22 -10.70 10.87 26.62
CA ARG A 22 -9.89 10.63 27.83
C ARG A 22 -8.58 11.43 27.91
N TRP A 23 -8.08 11.95 26.79
CA TRP A 23 -6.82 12.69 26.75
C TRP A 23 -6.95 14.18 27.10
N THR A 24 -8.13 14.77 26.95
CA THR A 24 -8.38 16.16 27.35
C THR A 24 -8.15 16.34 28.84
N ASP A 25 -8.57 15.37 29.66
CA ASP A 25 -8.46 15.49 31.13
C ASP A 25 -7.04 15.22 31.62
N ALA A 26 -6.34 14.23 31.04
CA ALA A 26 -4.94 13.93 31.35
C ALA A 26 -3.98 15.05 30.92
N PHE A 27 -4.27 15.71 29.78
CA PHE A 27 -3.46 16.82 29.29
C PHE A 27 -3.78 18.14 30.02
N VAL A 28 -5.03 18.35 30.46
CA VAL A 28 -5.40 19.45 31.37
C VAL A 28 -4.69 19.29 32.72
N MET A 29 -4.55 18.06 33.22
CA MET A 29 -3.80 17.75 34.43
C MET A 29 -2.29 17.99 34.24
N PHE A 30 -1.70 17.58 33.10
CA PHE A 30 -0.29 17.83 32.76
C PHE A 30 0.04 19.32 32.53
N MET A 31 -0.90 20.08 31.96
CA MET A 31 -0.78 21.53 31.80
C MET A 31 -0.99 22.28 33.13
N GLY A 32 -1.75 21.72 34.07
CA GLY A 32 -1.87 22.21 35.44
C GLY A 32 -0.52 22.22 36.17
N ASP A 33 0.28 21.15 36.01
CA ASP A 33 1.65 21.07 36.57
C ASP A 33 2.60 22.12 35.96
N LYS A 34 2.45 22.44 34.66
CA LYS A 34 3.21 23.52 34.00
C LYS A 34 2.72 24.94 34.35
N ARG A 35 1.50 25.07 34.90
CA ARG A 35 0.92 26.32 35.40
C ARG A 35 1.58 26.75 36.72
N GLN A 36 1.94 25.80 37.58
CA GLN A 36 2.70 26.08 38.81
C GLN A 36 4.13 26.56 38.54
N LYS A 37 4.71 26.26 37.36
CA LYS A 37 6.09 26.62 36.99
C LYS A 37 6.21 27.95 36.21
N GLY A 38 5.16 28.78 36.14
CA GLY A 38 5.21 30.14 35.59
C GLY A 38 5.51 30.26 34.08
N LEU A 39 5.50 29.17 33.33
CA LEU A 39 5.99 29.11 31.93
C LEU A 39 4.91 29.38 30.86
N PHE A 40 3.66 29.67 31.25
CA PHE A 40 2.56 29.92 30.31
C PHE A 40 1.61 31.01 30.82
N ASN A 41 1.51 32.11 30.06
CA ASN A 41 0.56 33.20 30.32
C ASN A 41 -0.88 32.78 29.95
N GLU A 42 -1.87 33.22 30.72
CA GLU A 42 -3.27 32.83 30.57
C GLU A 42 -3.86 33.21 29.21
N SER A 43 -3.42 34.36 28.67
CA SER A 43 -3.87 34.90 27.37
C SER A 43 -3.42 34.08 26.15
N SER A 44 -2.24 33.44 26.19
CA SER A 44 -1.75 32.61 25.08
C SER A 44 -2.43 31.23 25.06
N SER A 45 -2.77 30.70 26.24
CA SER A 45 -3.51 29.45 26.37
C SER A 45 -4.96 29.57 25.87
N LEU A 46 -5.63 30.70 26.15
CA LEU A 46 -6.99 30.99 25.70
C LEU A 46 -7.04 31.24 24.19
N ARG A 47 -6.07 31.98 23.65
CA ARG A 47 -5.98 32.25 22.21
C ARG A 47 -5.69 30.96 21.42
N TRP A 48 -4.86 30.08 21.95
CA TRP A 48 -4.56 28.79 21.33
C TRP A 48 -5.76 27.82 21.40
N ARG A 49 -6.43 27.72 22.56
CA ARG A 49 -7.68 26.94 22.69
C ARG A 49 -8.77 27.45 21.74
N GLY A 50 -8.91 28.76 21.60
CA GLY A 50 -9.83 29.38 20.63
C GLY A 50 -9.44 29.06 19.19
N SER A 51 -8.16 29.13 18.84
CA SER A 51 -7.67 28.86 17.48
C SER A 51 -7.78 27.39 17.09
N VAL A 52 -7.51 26.48 18.03
CA VAL A 52 -7.67 25.03 17.84
C VAL A 52 -9.14 24.64 17.82
N ARG A 53 -9.97 25.23 18.68
CA ARG A 53 -11.43 25.05 18.64
C ARG A 53 -12.01 25.57 17.33
N LEU A 54 -11.62 26.75 16.85
CA LEU A 54 -12.05 27.31 15.56
C LEU A 54 -11.51 26.51 14.36
N ALA A 55 -10.31 25.94 14.45
CA ALA A 55 -9.75 25.07 13.41
C ALA A 55 -10.43 23.69 13.38
N LEU A 56 -10.81 23.16 14.56
CA LEU A 56 -11.62 21.95 14.70
C LEU A 56 -13.05 22.19 14.20
N GLU A 57 -13.69 23.29 14.63
CA GLU A 57 -15.04 23.72 14.22
C GLU A 57 -15.14 24.01 12.72
N ARG A 58 -14.12 24.63 12.09
CA ARG A 58 -14.07 24.81 10.62
C ARG A 58 -13.91 23.50 9.84
N GLN A 59 -13.35 22.45 10.45
CA GLN A 59 -13.35 21.10 9.86
C GLN A 59 -14.60 20.28 10.22
N GLN A 60 -15.34 20.67 11.26
CA GLN A 60 -16.47 19.93 11.87
C GLN A 60 -17.84 20.22 11.27
N GLY A 61 -17.95 20.97 10.16
CA GLY A 61 -19.26 21.22 9.54
C GLY A 61 -19.93 19.99 8.92
N TRP A 62 -19.21 18.87 8.74
CA TRP A 62 -19.73 17.65 8.15
C TRP A 62 -19.53 16.47 9.10
N ASN A 63 -20.64 15.81 9.49
CA ASN A 63 -20.61 14.55 10.22
C ASN A 63 -19.78 13.51 9.44
N ASN A 64 -19.03 12.65 10.15
CA ASN A 64 -18.22 11.62 9.48
C ASN A 64 -19.06 10.71 8.57
N MET A 65 -20.33 10.47 8.92
CA MET A 65 -21.28 9.73 8.08
C MET A 65 -21.57 10.43 6.74
N THR A 66 -21.78 11.74 6.71
CA THR A 66 -22.02 12.46 5.44
C THR A 66 -20.76 12.47 4.57
N ARG A 67 -19.58 12.54 5.18
CA ARG A 67 -18.30 12.45 4.44
C ARG A 67 -18.09 11.07 3.83
N ILE A 68 -18.42 10.00 4.56
CA ILE A 68 -18.35 8.62 4.06
C ILE A 68 -19.38 8.41 2.96
N ALA A 69 -20.62 8.85 3.16
CA ALA A 69 -21.69 8.74 2.16
C ALA A 69 -21.35 9.48 0.86
N LEU A 70 -20.83 10.71 0.96
CA LEU A 70 -20.33 11.45 -0.19
C LEU A 70 -19.18 10.72 -0.90
N THR A 71 -18.24 10.18 -0.13
CA THR A 71 -17.12 9.41 -0.67
C THR A 71 -17.61 8.18 -1.43
N LEU A 72 -18.58 7.45 -0.86
CA LEU A 72 -19.19 6.28 -1.48
C LEU A 72 -19.96 6.66 -2.75
N ALA A 73 -20.74 7.75 -2.74
CA ALA A 73 -21.46 8.21 -3.91
C ALA A 73 -20.53 8.54 -5.08
N ILE A 74 -19.43 9.27 -4.82
CA ILE A 74 -18.41 9.58 -5.84
C ILE A 74 -17.72 8.29 -6.32
N ALA A 75 -17.40 7.38 -5.40
CA ALA A 75 -16.79 6.10 -5.71
C ALA A 75 -17.68 5.26 -6.65
N SER A 76 -18.93 5.02 -6.27
CA SER A 76 -19.90 4.28 -7.06
C SER A 76 -20.16 4.92 -8.43
N PHE A 77 -20.26 6.25 -8.49
CA PHE A 77 -20.38 6.96 -9.75
C PHE A 77 -19.16 6.76 -10.66
N GLY A 78 -17.94 6.83 -10.10
CA GLY A 78 -16.71 6.55 -10.83
C GLY A 78 -16.66 5.13 -11.39
N GLY A 79 -17.07 4.14 -10.60
CA GLY A 79 -17.17 2.75 -11.04
C GLY A 79 -18.19 2.54 -12.15
N TRP A 80 -19.36 3.16 -12.02
CA TRP A 80 -20.40 3.14 -13.06
C TRP A 80 -19.94 3.79 -14.36
N MET A 81 -19.26 4.95 -14.29
CA MET A 81 -18.71 5.60 -15.49
C MET A 81 -17.68 4.71 -16.20
N PHE A 82 -16.77 4.08 -15.45
CA PHE A 82 -15.76 3.19 -16.04
C PHE A 82 -16.38 1.93 -16.66
N ALA A 83 -17.50 1.45 -16.09
CA ALA A 83 -18.26 0.35 -16.66
C ALA A 83 -18.83 0.71 -18.05
N LEU A 84 -19.31 1.96 -18.22
CA LEU A 84 -19.80 2.44 -19.53
C LEU A 84 -18.70 2.48 -20.60
N PHE A 85 -17.46 2.78 -20.21
CA PHE A 85 -16.31 2.80 -21.12
C PHE A 85 -15.68 1.42 -21.35
N GLY A 86 -16.24 0.35 -20.76
CA GLY A 86 -15.69 -1.00 -20.86
C GLY A 86 -14.29 -1.12 -20.26
N VAL A 87 -13.93 -0.24 -19.30
CA VAL A 87 -12.61 -0.29 -18.67
C VAL A 87 -12.57 -1.51 -17.73
N PRO A 88 -11.56 -2.38 -17.83
CA PRO A 88 -11.45 -3.52 -16.94
C PRO A 88 -11.29 -3.08 -15.48
N LEU A 89 -11.75 -3.91 -14.53
CA LEU A 89 -11.74 -3.59 -13.10
C LEU A 89 -12.42 -2.25 -12.79
N HIS A 90 -13.49 -1.91 -13.52
CA HIS A 90 -14.19 -0.63 -13.37
C HIS A 90 -14.60 -0.34 -11.92
N TRP A 91 -15.03 -1.36 -11.15
CA TRP A 91 -15.39 -1.22 -9.74
C TRP A 91 -14.22 -0.90 -8.81
N MET A 92 -12.97 -1.05 -9.24
CA MET A 92 -11.79 -0.64 -8.46
C MET A 92 -11.11 0.61 -9.04
N LEU A 93 -10.89 0.65 -10.37
CA LEU A 93 -10.21 1.75 -11.05
C LEU A 93 -11.06 3.02 -11.12
N GLY A 94 -12.36 2.87 -11.39
CA GLY A 94 -13.31 3.98 -11.46
C GLY A 94 -13.39 4.77 -10.16
N PRO A 95 -13.65 4.13 -9.00
CA PRO A 95 -13.62 4.80 -7.70
C PRO A 95 -12.27 5.46 -7.38
N ALA A 96 -11.17 4.79 -7.67
CA ALA A 96 -9.82 5.32 -7.42
C ALA A 96 -9.56 6.59 -8.25
N ALA A 97 -9.89 6.57 -9.54
CA ALA A 97 -9.76 7.72 -10.44
C ALA A 97 -10.70 8.86 -10.03
N ALA A 98 -11.98 8.57 -9.78
CA ALA A 98 -12.98 9.57 -9.43
C ALA A 98 -12.61 10.30 -8.13
N LEU A 99 -12.24 9.56 -7.08
CA LEU A 99 -11.86 10.17 -5.80
C LEU A 99 -10.51 10.90 -5.86
N LEU A 100 -9.58 10.44 -6.69
CA LEU A 100 -8.33 11.15 -6.95
C LEU A 100 -8.58 12.51 -7.63
N LEU A 101 -9.45 12.54 -8.65
CA LEU A 101 -9.79 13.75 -9.40
C LEU A 101 -10.63 14.71 -8.55
N VAL A 102 -11.72 14.23 -7.96
CA VAL A 102 -12.66 15.05 -7.18
C VAL A 102 -12.04 15.48 -5.84
N GLY A 103 -11.18 14.65 -5.25
CA GLY A 103 -10.46 14.96 -4.02
C GLY A 103 -9.56 16.20 -4.13
N ARG A 104 -9.12 16.56 -5.34
CA ARG A 104 -8.41 17.82 -5.61
C ARG A 104 -9.28 19.06 -5.34
N PHE A 105 -10.57 18.99 -5.67
CA PHE A 105 -11.51 20.11 -5.54
C PHE A 105 -12.15 20.16 -4.15
N LEU A 106 -12.40 19.00 -3.53
CA LEU A 106 -13.12 18.90 -2.25
C LEU A 106 -12.25 19.10 -1.00
N LYS A 107 -10.97 19.51 -1.13
CA LYS A 107 -10.03 19.95 -0.06
C LYS A 107 -10.27 19.34 1.34
N GLY A 108 -10.22 18.00 1.42
CA GLY A 108 -10.29 17.28 2.70
C GLY A 108 -11.69 16.97 3.22
N LYS A 109 -12.76 17.26 2.48
CA LYS A 109 -14.13 16.85 2.85
C LYS A 109 -14.36 15.34 2.71
N LEU A 110 -13.59 14.65 1.89
CA LEU A 110 -13.66 13.20 1.71
C LEU A 110 -12.95 12.47 2.86
N TYR A 111 -13.57 11.40 3.34
CA TYR A 111 -13.05 10.59 4.43
C TYR A 111 -13.42 9.13 4.22
N TRP A 112 -12.43 8.25 4.33
CA TRP A 112 -12.63 6.82 4.26
C TRP A 112 -11.90 6.13 5.42
N PRO A 113 -12.63 5.52 6.37
CA PRO A 113 -12.01 4.87 7.51
C PRO A 113 -11.30 3.58 7.10
N VAL A 114 -10.14 3.33 7.72
CA VAL A 114 -9.35 2.10 7.51
C VAL A 114 -10.16 0.83 7.85
N GLY A 115 -11.16 0.95 8.74
CA GLY A 115 -12.08 -0.14 9.07
C GLY A 115 -12.88 -0.66 7.87
N ILE A 116 -13.38 0.23 6.99
CA ILE A 116 -14.14 -0.20 5.80
C ILE A 116 -13.20 -0.90 4.81
N ARG A 117 -11.99 -0.36 4.60
CA ARG A 117 -10.94 -1.03 3.82
C ARG A 117 -10.63 -2.42 4.38
N ASN A 118 -10.44 -2.55 5.69
CA ASN A 118 -10.16 -3.85 6.32
C ASN A 118 -11.32 -4.83 6.17
N ALA A 119 -12.57 -4.37 6.25
CA ALA A 119 -13.74 -5.22 5.99
C ALA A 119 -13.79 -5.69 4.52
N ALA A 120 -13.45 -4.81 3.56
CA ALA A 120 -13.40 -5.15 2.14
C ALA A 120 -12.32 -6.20 1.81
N LEU A 121 -11.22 -6.25 2.57
CA LEU A 121 -10.18 -7.28 2.39
C LEU A 121 -10.65 -8.69 2.73
N ILE A 122 -11.71 -8.86 3.55
CA ILE A 122 -12.21 -10.17 3.97
C ILE A 122 -12.79 -10.99 2.80
N PRO A 123 -13.77 -10.49 2.03
CA PRO A 123 -14.29 -11.20 0.86
C PRO A 123 -13.24 -11.40 -0.27
N ILE A 124 -12.27 -10.47 -0.38
CA ILE A 124 -11.13 -10.64 -1.30
C ILE A 124 -10.26 -11.82 -0.82
N GLY A 125 -9.92 -11.86 0.47
CA GLY A 125 -9.13 -12.94 1.06
C GLY A 125 -9.84 -14.29 1.02
N TYR A 126 -11.17 -14.32 1.19
CA TYR A 126 -11.98 -15.50 0.93
C TYR A 126 -11.76 -16.03 -0.50
N THR A 127 -11.94 -15.17 -1.50
CA THR A 127 -11.78 -15.54 -2.91
C THR A 127 -10.38 -16.10 -3.20
N LEU A 128 -9.34 -15.45 -2.69
CA LEU A 128 -7.96 -15.93 -2.82
C LEU A 128 -7.76 -17.27 -2.10
N GLY A 129 -8.32 -17.43 -0.90
CA GLY A 129 -8.25 -18.67 -0.12
C GLY A 129 -8.99 -19.84 -0.77
N THR A 130 -10.10 -19.60 -1.49
CA THR A 130 -10.79 -20.68 -2.23
C THR A 130 -9.95 -21.28 -3.36
N SER A 131 -8.98 -20.53 -3.89
CA SER A 131 -8.03 -21.04 -4.89
C SER A 131 -6.87 -21.84 -4.32
N MET A 132 -6.67 -21.81 -2.99
CA MET A 132 -5.57 -22.50 -2.32
C MET A 132 -5.98 -23.94 -2.00
N THR A 133 -5.68 -24.85 -2.92
CA THR A 133 -5.89 -26.30 -2.72
C THR A 133 -4.64 -26.99 -2.19
N ALA A 134 -4.76 -28.24 -1.73
CA ALA A 134 -3.60 -29.04 -1.32
C ALA A 134 -2.58 -29.22 -2.48
N GLY A 135 -3.07 -29.43 -3.70
CA GLY A 135 -2.24 -29.51 -4.90
C GLY A 135 -1.50 -28.21 -5.19
N THR A 136 -2.18 -27.07 -5.06
CA THR A 136 -1.55 -25.74 -5.16
C THR A 136 -0.43 -25.58 -4.14
N LEU A 137 -0.66 -25.98 -2.88
CA LEU A 137 0.32 -25.81 -1.81
C LEU A 137 1.60 -26.63 -2.05
N MET A 138 1.45 -27.83 -2.61
CA MET A 138 2.58 -28.66 -3.02
C MET A 138 3.34 -28.03 -4.19
N GLU A 139 2.63 -27.49 -5.19
CA GLU A 139 3.23 -26.79 -6.31
C GLU A 139 3.95 -25.50 -5.87
N MET A 140 3.39 -24.78 -4.90
CA MET A 140 4.06 -23.65 -4.24
C MET A 140 5.40 -24.08 -3.64
N GLY A 141 5.42 -25.21 -2.94
CA GLY A 141 6.64 -25.79 -2.39
C GLY A 141 7.69 -26.06 -3.46
N ARG A 142 7.28 -26.62 -4.60
CA ARG A 142 8.17 -26.88 -5.76
C ARG A 142 8.68 -25.59 -6.40
N GLN A 143 7.86 -24.55 -6.47
CA GLN A 143 8.20 -23.26 -7.08
C GLN A 143 8.89 -22.27 -6.12
N LEU A 144 9.15 -22.65 -4.86
CA LEU A 144 9.87 -21.81 -3.89
C LEU A 144 11.18 -21.21 -4.44
N PRO A 145 12.05 -21.97 -5.16
CA PRO A 145 13.27 -21.40 -5.73
C PRO A 145 12.99 -20.29 -6.76
N ALA A 146 11.94 -20.45 -7.56
CA ALA A 146 11.54 -19.46 -8.56
C ALA A 146 10.95 -18.20 -7.92
N MET A 147 10.13 -18.36 -6.87
CA MET A 147 9.60 -17.24 -6.08
C MET A 147 10.72 -16.46 -5.39
N LEU A 148 11.72 -17.16 -4.85
CA LEU A 148 12.91 -16.58 -4.25
C LEU A 148 13.72 -15.80 -5.30
N LEU A 149 14.02 -16.43 -6.43
CA LEU A 149 14.77 -15.81 -7.51
C LEU A 149 14.05 -14.56 -8.03
N ALA A 150 12.76 -14.66 -8.32
CA ALA A 150 11.94 -13.55 -8.77
C ALA A 150 11.94 -12.38 -7.77
N THR A 151 11.78 -12.69 -6.47
CA THR A 151 11.79 -11.68 -5.40
C THR A 151 13.17 -11.04 -5.23
N ALA A 152 14.24 -11.83 -5.30
CA ALA A 152 15.60 -11.31 -5.26
C ALA A 152 15.89 -10.40 -6.46
N LEU A 153 15.50 -10.82 -7.66
CA LEU A 153 15.70 -10.07 -8.90
C LEU A 153 14.95 -8.73 -8.89
N ILE A 154 13.67 -8.69 -8.48
CA ILE A 154 12.93 -7.43 -8.40
C ILE A 154 13.53 -6.48 -7.34
N LEU A 155 14.05 -7.01 -6.23
CA LEU A 155 14.72 -6.21 -5.20
C LEU A 155 16.07 -5.65 -5.68
N LEU A 156 16.88 -6.46 -6.36
CA LEU A 156 18.14 -6.04 -6.95
C LEU A 156 17.91 -4.99 -8.04
N PHE A 157 16.92 -5.21 -8.90
CA PHE A 157 16.55 -4.25 -9.93
C PHE A 157 16.00 -2.95 -9.32
N SER A 158 15.16 -3.03 -8.28
CA SER A 158 14.69 -1.87 -7.52
C SER A 158 15.85 -1.06 -6.93
N PHE A 159 16.87 -1.72 -6.36
CA PHE A 159 18.06 -1.05 -5.85
C PHE A 159 18.87 -0.39 -6.96
N PHE A 160 19.06 -1.08 -8.10
CA PHE A 160 19.76 -0.54 -9.27
C PHE A 160 19.07 0.72 -9.82
N VAL A 161 17.76 0.67 -10.05
CA VAL A 161 16.98 1.82 -10.53
C VAL A 161 17.01 2.95 -9.50
N SER A 162 16.95 2.65 -8.20
CA SER A 162 17.08 3.66 -7.14
C SER A 162 18.42 4.41 -7.23
N CYS A 163 19.51 3.71 -7.51
CA CYS A 163 20.83 4.32 -7.71
C CYS A 163 20.91 5.17 -8.97
N LEU A 164 20.23 4.79 -10.05
CA LEU A 164 20.16 5.58 -11.28
C LEU A 164 19.36 6.86 -11.06
N VAL A 165 18.18 6.74 -10.46
CA VAL A 165 17.27 7.87 -10.18
C VAL A 165 17.89 8.83 -9.16
N ALA A 166 18.66 8.33 -8.19
CA ALA A 166 19.43 9.17 -7.26
C ALA A 166 20.47 10.05 -7.96
N LYS A 167 21.01 9.64 -9.12
CA LYS A 167 21.95 10.47 -9.89
C LYS A 167 21.26 11.61 -10.62
N TRP A 168 20.00 11.42 -11.00
CA TRP A 168 19.20 12.41 -11.72
C TRP A 168 18.38 13.32 -10.81
N THR A 169 18.31 13.00 -9.52
CA THR A 169 17.52 13.73 -8.53
C THR A 169 18.40 14.22 -7.39
N SER A 170 17.98 15.30 -6.72
CA SER A 170 18.64 15.80 -5.52
C SER A 170 18.13 15.12 -4.24
N ILE A 171 17.63 13.89 -4.36
CA ILE A 171 16.93 13.17 -3.29
C ILE A 171 17.91 12.19 -2.62
N PRO A 172 17.95 12.07 -1.28
CA PRO A 172 18.83 11.13 -0.60
C PRO A 172 18.60 9.68 -1.05
N LEU A 173 19.67 9.00 -1.47
CA LEU A 173 19.62 7.63 -2.00
C LEU A 173 18.94 6.65 -1.04
N ARG A 174 19.17 6.78 0.27
CA ARG A 174 18.54 5.94 1.30
C ARG A 174 17.01 6.01 1.24
N SER A 175 16.47 7.21 1.04
CA SER A 175 15.02 7.44 0.93
C SER A 175 14.43 6.86 -0.34
N ILE A 176 15.15 6.95 -1.47
CA ILE A 176 14.74 6.37 -2.74
C ILE A 176 14.72 4.84 -2.65
N ILE A 177 15.77 4.23 -2.09
CA ILE A 177 15.84 2.77 -1.93
C ILE A 177 14.69 2.28 -1.06
N THR A 178 14.52 2.85 0.14
CA THR A 178 13.45 2.45 1.07
C THR A 178 12.06 2.70 0.48
N GLY A 179 11.89 3.77 -0.32
CA GLY A 179 10.64 4.07 -1.02
C GLY A 179 10.34 3.18 -2.22
N SER A 180 11.35 2.70 -2.94
CA SER A 180 11.16 1.96 -4.19
C SER A 180 10.86 0.47 -3.96
N ILE A 181 11.29 -0.08 -2.83
CA ILE A 181 11.11 -1.50 -2.53
C ILE A 181 9.61 -1.87 -2.52
N PRO A 182 9.19 -2.94 -3.24
CA PRO A 182 7.80 -3.39 -3.36
C PRO A 182 7.25 -4.04 -2.08
N GLY A 183 7.23 -3.29 -0.98
CA GLY A 183 6.66 -3.69 0.32
C GLY A 183 5.37 -2.95 0.67
N GLY A 184 4.82 -3.31 1.84
CA GLY A 184 3.63 -2.68 2.41
C GLY A 184 3.90 -1.26 2.89
N LEU A 185 2.97 -0.34 2.59
CA LEU A 185 3.12 1.09 2.87
C LEU A 185 3.44 1.39 4.33
N SER A 186 2.68 0.80 5.26
CA SER A 186 2.87 1.03 6.69
C SER A 186 4.20 0.50 7.21
N GLN A 187 4.67 -0.63 6.70
CA GLN A 187 5.90 -1.28 7.16
C GLN A 187 7.13 -0.50 6.73
N MET A 188 7.15 -0.07 5.47
CA MET A 188 8.27 0.66 4.93
C MET A 188 8.33 2.11 5.41
N LEU A 189 7.19 2.70 5.77
CA LEU A 189 7.16 4.00 6.44
C LEU A 189 7.80 3.93 7.82
N VAL A 190 7.39 2.95 8.65
CA VAL A 190 7.98 2.71 9.97
C VAL A 190 9.48 2.39 9.85
N LEU A 191 9.85 1.55 8.89
CA LEU A 191 11.27 1.27 8.61
C LEU A 191 12.03 2.52 8.18
N GLY A 192 11.40 3.43 7.43
CA GLY A 192 11.99 4.71 7.07
C GLY A 192 12.18 5.64 8.27
N GLU A 193 11.31 5.60 9.27
CA GLU A 193 11.46 6.35 10.52
C GLU A 193 12.53 5.76 11.44
N GLU A 194 12.74 4.43 11.40
CA GLU A 194 13.80 3.75 12.15
C GLU A 194 15.21 3.94 11.55
N LEU A 195 15.31 4.25 10.26
CA LEU A 195 16.59 4.31 9.55
C LEU A 195 17.12 5.75 9.48
N ASP A 196 18.33 5.96 10.03
CA ASP A 196 19.00 7.26 10.00
C ASP A 196 19.22 7.76 8.56
N GLY A 197 18.83 9.02 8.32
CA GLY A 197 18.99 9.70 7.04
C GLY A 197 17.96 9.33 5.97
N VAL A 198 16.85 8.69 6.37
CA VAL A 198 15.69 8.43 5.49
C VAL A 198 14.60 9.47 5.75
N ASP A 199 14.12 10.11 4.68
CA ASP A 199 12.95 10.99 4.72
C ASP A 199 11.68 10.16 4.45
N ALA A 200 10.91 9.93 5.52
CA ALA A 200 9.63 9.22 5.50
C ALA A 200 8.61 9.80 4.49
N THR A 201 8.69 11.11 4.22
CA THR A 201 7.82 11.78 3.24
C THR A 201 8.16 11.29 1.83
N ILE A 202 9.44 11.21 1.50
CA ILE A 202 9.92 10.71 0.20
C ILE A 202 9.57 9.24 0.03
N VAL A 203 9.78 8.44 1.07
CA VAL A 203 9.40 7.02 1.10
C VAL A 203 7.91 6.85 0.78
N THR A 204 7.05 7.65 1.42
CA THR A 204 5.61 7.65 1.15
C THR A 204 5.31 7.99 -0.32
N PHE A 205 5.94 9.02 -0.88
CA PHE A 205 5.71 9.40 -2.28
C PHE A 205 6.07 8.27 -3.25
N PHE A 206 7.23 7.65 -3.09
CA PHE A 206 7.67 6.57 -3.97
C PHE A 206 6.72 5.38 -3.95
N GLN A 207 6.27 4.99 -2.76
CA GLN A 207 5.41 3.82 -2.66
C GLN A 207 3.98 4.09 -3.11
N VAL A 208 3.42 5.26 -2.80
CA VAL A 208 2.05 5.58 -3.24
C VAL A 208 2.02 5.81 -4.76
N MET A 209 3.01 6.48 -5.34
CA MET A 209 3.11 6.65 -6.80
C MET A 209 3.31 5.31 -7.51
N ARG A 210 4.18 4.42 -6.99
CA ARG A 210 4.32 3.06 -7.50
C ARG A 210 2.99 2.31 -7.43
N LEU A 211 2.33 2.35 -6.27
CA LEU A 211 1.06 1.65 -6.07
C LEU A 211 -0.01 2.15 -7.04
N MET A 212 -0.12 3.47 -7.24
CA MET A 212 -1.06 4.04 -8.22
C MET A 212 -0.68 3.65 -9.66
N GLY A 213 0.60 3.76 -10.02
CA GLY A 213 1.08 3.34 -11.34
C GLY A 213 0.75 1.88 -11.62
N VAL A 214 0.97 1.00 -10.64
CA VAL A 214 0.62 -0.42 -10.75
C VAL A 214 -0.88 -0.63 -10.86
N VAL A 215 -1.68 0.02 -10.02
CA VAL A 215 -3.16 -0.07 -10.04
C VAL A 215 -3.73 0.30 -11.39
N PHE A 216 -3.25 1.36 -12.03
CA PHE A 216 -3.79 1.79 -13.31
C PHE A 216 -3.14 1.07 -14.51
N LEU A 217 -1.80 0.96 -14.54
CA LEU A 217 -1.11 0.45 -15.72
C LEU A 217 -1.18 -1.07 -15.84
N VAL A 218 -1.06 -1.82 -14.74
CA VAL A 218 -0.97 -3.29 -14.82
C VAL A 218 -2.27 -3.89 -15.34
N PRO A 219 -3.48 -3.55 -14.87
CA PRO A 219 -4.73 -4.04 -15.46
C PRO A 219 -4.88 -3.67 -16.93
N LEU A 220 -4.55 -2.43 -17.30
CA LEU A 220 -4.66 -1.98 -18.69
C LEU A 220 -3.72 -2.74 -19.62
N ILE A 221 -2.50 -3.06 -19.18
CA ILE A 221 -1.55 -3.88 -19.93
C ILE A 221 -2.02 -5.33 -19.99
N ALA A 222 -2.32 -5.91 -18.83
CA ALA A 222 -2.69 -7.32 -18.67
C ALA A 222 -3.94 -7.70 -19.46
N LEU A 223 -4.93 -6.80 -19.53
CA LEU A 223 -6.21 -7.02 -20.21
C LEU A 223 -6.26 -6.36 -21.59
N SER A 224 -5.12 -5.86 -22.10
CA SER A 224 -5.08 -5.32 -23.45
C SER A 224 -5.22 -6.44 -24.50
N PRO A 225 -5.82 -6.14 -25.67
CA PRO A 225 -6.00 -7.12 -26.76
C PRO A 225 -4.70 -7.82 -27.22
N PHE A 226 -3.55 -7.18 -27.01
CA PHE A 226 -2.23 -7.72 -27.35
C PHE A 226 -1.81 -8.90 -26.46
N PHE A 227 -2.27 -8.93 -25.21
CA PHE A 227 -1.94 -9.99 -24.26
C PHE A 227 -3.10 -10.96 -24.02
N SER A 228 -4.33 -10.58 -24.37
CA SER A 228 -5.53 -11.44 -24.27
C SER A 228 -5.52 -12.62 -25.23
N GLY A 229 -4.72 -12.57 -26.31
CA GLY A 229 -4.59 -13.66 -27.29
C GLY A 229 -3.81 -14.90 -26.79
N GLY A 230 -3.23 -14.82 -25.58
CA GLY A 230 -2.45 -15.90 -24.96
C GLY A 230 -3.04 -16.42 -23.65
N ALA A 231 -4.32 -16.11 -23.35
CA ALA A 231 -5.05 -16.76 -22.27
C ALA A 231 -5.29 -18.23 -22.67
N GLY A 232 -4.22 -19.04 -22.57
CA GLY A 232 -4.34 -20.49 -22.58
C GLY A 232 -5.37 -20.84 -21.53
N ALA A 233 -6.42 -21.52 -21.98
CA ALA A 233 -7.56 -21.94 -21.19
C ALA A 233 -7.11 -22.33 -19.78
N GLY A 234 -7.29 -21.41 -18.82
CA GLY A 234 -7.21 -21.75 -17.42
C GLY A 234 -8.18 -22.90 -17.25
N THR A 235 -7.65 -24.06 -16.85
CA THR A 235 -8.41 -25.28 -16.60
C THR A 235 -9.69 -24.88 -15.92
N GLY A 236 -10.80 -25.15 -16.61
CA GLY A 236 -12.12 -24.71 -16.21
C GLY A 236 -12.27 -24.87 -14.72
N VAL A 237 -12.72 -23.80 -14.06
CA VAL A 237 -13.35 -23.92 -12.75
C VAL A 237 -14.23 -25.14 -12.86
N GLY A 238 -13.90 -26.19 -12.10
CA GLY A 238 -14.69 -27.41 -12.11
C GLY A 238 -16.14 -26.98 -12.03
N SER A 239 -16.89 -27.33 -13.06
CA SER A 239 -18.35 -27.25 -13.10
C SER A 239 -18.90 -28.28 -12.10
N GLY A 240 -18.53 -28.09 -10.84
CA GLY A 240 -19.17 -28.68 -9.68
C GLY A 240 -20.59 -28.18 -9.69
N GLN A 241 -21.45 -29.10 -10.11
CA GLN A 241 -22.91 -29.10 -9.98
C GLN A 241 -23.39 -28.19 -8.84
N GLY A 242 -24.32 -27.29 -9.18
CA GLY A 242 -25.31 -26.64 -8.31
C GLY A 242 -24.85 -26.07 -6.96
N PRO A 243 -25.11 -24.81 -6.63
CA PRO A 243 -24.78 -24.33 -5.31
C PRO A 243 -25.73 -24.98 -4.29
N ASP A 244 -25.22 -25.93 -3.52
CA ASP A 244 -25.77 -26.24 -2.20
C ASP A 244 -25.50 -25.01 -1.33
N TRP A 245 -26.34 -23.99 -1.48
CA TRP A 245 -26.55 -22.92 -0.51
C TRP A 245 -27.15 -23.51 0.77
N SER A 246 -26.48 -24.49 1.36
CA SER A 246 -26.77 -24.83 2.74
C SER A 246 -26.35 -23.62 3.56
N VAL A 247 -27.34 -22.96 4.15
CA VAL A 247 -27.15 -21.77 5.00
C VAL A 247 -26.05 -22.05 6.04
N GLY A 248 -25.94 -23.29 6.49
CA GLY A 248 -24.87 -23.78 7.37
C GLY A 248 -23.45 -23.62 6.80
N LEU A 249 -23.18 -24.01 5.55
CA LEU A 249 -21.85 -23.85 4.95
C LEU A 249 -21.50 -22.37 4.75
N VAL A 250 -22.44 -21.56 4.31
CA VAL A 250 -22.21 -20.11 4.13
C VAL A 250 -21.88 -19.46 5.47
N LEU A 251 -22.65 -19.77 6.52
CA LEU A 251 -22.38 -19.28 7.87
C LEU A 251 -21.03 -19.79 8.39
N LEU A 252 -20.67 -21.05 8.14
CA LEU A 252 -19.38 -21.61 8.52
C LEU A 252 -18.22 -20.81 7.89
N TYR A 253 -18.25 -20.59 6.57
CA TYR A 253 -17.21 -19.83 5.88
C TYR A 253 -17.18 -18.36 6.31
N LEU A 254 -18.34 -17.74 6.56
CA LEU A 254 -18.41 -16.37 7.10
C LEU A 254 -17.75 -16.29 8.49
N VAL A 255 -18.10 -17.22 9.39
CA VAL A 255 -17.52 -17.28 10.73
C VAL A 255 -16.02 -17.53 10.67
N VAL A 256 -15.56 -18.48 9.85
CA VAL A 256 -14.14 -18.82 9.74
C VAL A 256 -13.32 -17.69 9.11
N THR A 257 -13.82 -17.02 8.07
CA THR A 257 -13.12 -15.88 7.45
C THR A 257 -13.01 -14.69 8.41
N VAL A 258 -14.07 -14.35 9.13
CA VAL A 258 -14.05 -13.27 10.12
C VAL A 258 -13.19 -13.64 11.33
N ALA A 259 -13.33 -14.85 11.86
CA ALA A 259 -12.54 -15.33 12.98
C ALA A 259 -11.04 -15.36 12.64
N SER A 260 -10.67 -15.89 11.47
CA SER A 260 -9.27 -15.93 11.02
C SER A 260 -8.67 -14.54 10.79
N ALA A 261 -9.46 -13.55 10.33
CA ALA A 261 -9.02 -12.15 10.28
C ALA A 261 -8.71 -11.58 11.68
N ILE A 262 -9.58 -11.86 12.67
CA ILE A 262 -9.40 -11.41 14.06
C ILE A 262 -8.19 -12.11 14.71
N ILE A 263 -8.08 -13.43 14.55
CA ILE A 263 -6.96 -14.23 15.04
C ILE A 263 -5.67 -13.72 14.41
N GLY A 264 -5.64 -13.55 13.08
CA GLY A 264 -4.52 -12.99 12.33
C GLY A 264 -4.07 -11.63 12.84
N ARG A 265 -5.03 -10.77 13.26
CA ARG A 265 -4.72 -9.48 13.88
C ARG A 265 -4.05 -9.65 15.24
N ARG A 266 -4.50 -10.61 16.07
CA ARG A 266 -3.92 -10.88 17.39
C ARG A 266 -2.49 -11.42 17.30
N ILE A 267 -2.22 -12.29 16.33
CA ILE A 267 -0.86 -12.81 16.08
C ILE A 267 0.02 -11.86 15.24
N LYS A 268 -0.46 -10.63 14.98
CA LYS A 268 0.25 -9.56 14.25
C LYS A 268 0.67 -9.97 12.83
N LEU A 269 -0.14 -10.76 12.12
CA LEU A 269 0.10 -11.09 10.72
C LEU A 269 0.15 -9.81 9.86
N PRO A 270 1.05 -9.75 8.85
CA PRO A 270 1.02 -8.69 7.86
C PRO A 270 -0.32 -8.75 7.13
N THR A 271 -0.97 -7.59 6.93
CA THR A 271 -2.28 -7.53 6.26
C THR A 271 -3.29 -8.57 6.81
N ALA A 272 -3.42 -8.66 8.14
CA ALA A 272 -4.22 -9.68 8.82
C ALA A 272 -5.64 -9.89 8.28
N TYR A 273 -6.31 -8.82 7.86
CA TYR A 273 -7.67 -8.89 7.29
C TYR A 273 -7.72 -9.48 5.87
N LEU A 274 -6.57 -9.72 5.22
CA LEU A 274 -6.44 -10.41 3.95
C LEU A 274 -5.84 -11.81 4.15
N LEU A 275 -4.69 -11.91 4.82
CA LEU A 275 -4.01 -13.20 5.05
C LEU A 275 -4.79 -14.13 5.98
N GLY A 276 -5.46 -13.61 7.00
CA GLY A 276 -6.30 -14.41 7.89
C GLY A 276 -7.37 -15.17 7.11
N PRO A 277 -8.26 -14.48 6.37
CA PRO A 277 -9.26 -15.13 5.53
C PRO A 277 -8.67 -16.08 4.48
N ILE A 278 -7.51 -15.79 3.88
CA ILE A 278 -6.82 -16.72 2.96
C ILE A 278 -6.52 -18.04 3.68
N ILE A 279 -5.87 -17.98 4.84
CA ILE A 279 -5.47 -19.15 5.63
C ILE A 279 -6.70 -19.90 6.16
N GLY A 280 -7.70 -19.19 6.67
CA GLY A 280 -8.91 -19.81 7.20
C GLY A 280 -9.73 -20.52 6.12
N THR A 281 -9.88 -19.89 4.96
CA THR A 281 -10.61 -20.46 3.83
C THR A 281 -9.84 -21.63 3.20
N SER A 282 -8.52 -21.50 3.03
CA SER A 282 -7.69 -22.58 2.48
C SER A 282 -7.69 -23.82 3.38
N ALA A 283 -7.69 -23.64 4.71
CA ALA A 283 -7.79 -24.76 5.65
C ALA A 283 -9.10 -25.54 5.47
N LEU A 284 -10.24 -24.86 5.29
CA LEU A 284 -11.53 -25.52 5.03
C LEU A 284 -11.53 -26.25 3.68
N VAL A 285 -11.01 -25.61 2.63
CA VAL A 285 -10.92 -26.22 1.28
C VAL A 285 -10.02 -27.45 1.29
N ILE A 286 -8.88 -27.40 1.97
CA ILE A 286 -7.97 -28.54 2.13
C ILE A 286 -8.61 -29.65 2.97
N ALA A 287 -9.44 -29.30 3.96
CA ALA A 287 -10.21 -30.27 4.74
C ALA A 287 -11.36 -30.93 3.96
N GLY A 288 -11.56 -30.58 2.69
CA GLY A 288 -12.58 -31.16 1.81
C GLY A 288 -13.95 -30.49 1.92
N ALA A 289 -14.08 -29.36 2.62
CA ALA A 289 -15.32 -28.59 2.61
C ALA A 289 -15.45 -27.85 1.26
N PRO A 290 -16.57 -28.00 0.54
CA PRO A 290 -16.79 -27.28 -0.71
C PRO A 290 -17.00 -25.80 -0.42
N ALA A 291 -16.22 -24.93 -1.07
CA ALA A 291 -16.34 -23.49 -0.89
C ALA A 291 -17.55 -22.94 -1.68
N PRO A 292 -18.51 -22.27 -1.02
CA PRO A 292 -19.61 -21.60 -1.73
C PRO A 292 -19.09 -20.53 -2.70
N HIS A 293 -19.77 -20.34 -3.83
CA HIS A 293 -19.40 -19.23 -4.70
C HIS A 293 -19.75 -17.90 -4.04
N LEU A 294 -18.82 -16.94 -4.07
CA LEU A 294 -19.06 -15.62 -3.52
C LEU A 294 -19.94 -14.82 -4.52
N PRO A 295 -21.07 -14.24 -4.09
CA PRO A 295 -21.93 -13.46 -4.98
C PRO A 295 -21.17 -12.25 -5.53
N ALA A 296 -21.26 -12.03 -6.84
CA ALA A 296 -20.54 -10.94 -7.54
C ALA A 296 -20.74 -9.55 -6.88
N PRO A 297 -21.94 -9.15 -6.44
CA PRO A 297 -22.15 -7.84 -5.80
C PRO A 297 -21.29 -7.62 -4.56
N LEU A 298 -20.97 -8.67 -3.80
CA LEU A 298 -20.14 -8.53 -2.59
C LEU A 298 -18.69 -8.19 -2.94
N LEU A 299 -18.19 -8.73 -4.06
CA LEU A 299 -16.87 -8.38 -4.57
C LEU A 299 -16.85 -7.00 -5.20
N ASP A 300 -17.92 -6.61 -5.89
CA ASP A 300 -18.04 -5.26 -6.45
C ASP A 300 -18.00 -4.21 -5.33
N ILE A 301 -18.72 -4.44 -4.23
CA ILE A 301 -18.67 -3.59 -3.03
C ILE A 301 -17.25 -3.54 -2.43
N ALA A 302 -16.57 -4.68 -2.35
CA ALA A 302 -15.20 -4.75 -1.85
C ALA A 302 -14.22 -4.00 -2.76
N GLN A 303 -14.38 -4.12 -4.08
CA GLN A 303 -13.60 -3.39 -5.08
C GLN A 303 -13.83 -1.88 -4.97
N ILE A 304 -15.09 -1.44 -4.80
CA ILE A 304 -15.42 -0.02 -4.60
C ILE A 304 -14.76 0.51 -3.33
N ALA A 305 -14.84 -0.24 -2.23
CA ALA A 305 -14.23 0.15 -0.96
C ALA A 305 -12.70 0.23 -1.03
N MET A 306 -12.06 -0.68 -1.77
CA MET A 306 -10.63 -0.68 -2.01
C MET A 306 -10.21 0.44 -2.96
N GLY A 307 -10.94 0.66 -4.05
CA GLY A 307 -10.74 1.79 -4.96
C GLY A 307 -10.89 3.13 -4.25
N ALA A 308 -11.86 3.27 -3.35
CA ALA A 308 -12.05 4.46 -2.56
C ALA A 308 -10.89 4.74 -1.60
N TYR A 309 -10.39 3.69 -0.93
CA TYR A 309 -9.19 3.79 -0.10
C TYR A 309 -7.99 4.27 -0.94
N LEU A 310 -7.76 3.66 -2.10
CA LEU A 310 -6.64 3.97 -3.01
C LEU A 310 -6.70 5.40 -3.55
N GLY A 311 -7.87 5.83 -4.04
CA GLY A 311 -8.07 7.18 -4.58
C GLY A 311 -7.81 8.28 -3.54
N LEU A 312 -8.06 8.00 -2.26
CA LEU A 312 -7.80 8.93 -1.15
C LEU A 312 -6.40 8.80 -0.54
N MET A 313 -5.62 7.78 -0.89
CA MET A 313 -4.23 7.64 -0.43
C MET A 313 -3.33 8.72 -1.02
N LEU A 314 -3.56 9.11 -2.27
CA LEU A 314 -2.83 10.19 -2.91
C LEU A 314 -3.42 11.54 -2.47
N LYS A 315 -2.60 12.44 -1.93
CA LYS A 315 -3.02 13.83 -1.64
C LYS A 315 -2.44 14.76 -2.70
N PRO A 316 -3.21 15.21 -3.70
CA PRO A 316 -2.71 16.00 -4.84
C PRO A 316 -1.97 17.27 -4.43
N ALA A 317 -2.38 17.91 -3.33
CA ALA A 317 -1.74 19.12 -2.81
C ALA A 317 -0.26 18.93 -2.45
N ARG A 318 0.14 17.72 -2.02
CA ARG A 318 1.54 17.41 -1.68
C ARG A 318 2.41 17.11 -2.92
N ILE A 319 1.77 16.83 -4.07
CA ILE A 319 2.43 16.43 -5.34
C ILE A 319 2.99 17.65 -6.07
N ALA A 320 2.27 18.77 -6.04
CA ALA A 320 2.64 19.99 -6.78
C ALA A 320 3.96 20.63 -6.29
N GLU A 321 4.29 20.46 -5.01
CA GLU A 321 5.47 21.10 -4.40
C GLU A 321 6.80 20.38 -4.73
N LYS A 322 6.76 19.16 -5.28
CA LYS A 322 7.96 18.34 -5.53
C LYS A 322 7.90 17.56 -6.86
N GLY A 323 7.64 18.25 -7.98
CA GLY A 323 7.51 17.62 -9.30
C GLY A 323 8.64 16.65 -9.71
N ARG A 324 9.90 16.93 -9.33
CA ARG A 324 11.02 16.01 -9.56
C ARG A 324 10.90 14.70 -8.79
N ALA A 325 10.40 14.71 -7.55
CA ALA A 325 10.19 13.50 -6.76
C ALA A 325 9.06 12.64 -7.33
N VAL A 326 8.02 13.29 -7.87
CA VAL A 326 6.88 12.62 -8.52
C VAL A 326 7.34 11.91 -9.79
N LEU A 327 8.10 12.61 -10.65
CA LEU A 327 8.65 12.01 -11.86
C LEU A 327 9.59 10.85 -11.55
N ALA A 328 10.45 11.02 -10.54
CA ALA A 328 11.36 9.98 -10.07
C ALA A 328 10.61 8.74 -9.58
N ALA A 329 9.59 8.93 -8.75
CA ALA A 329 8.76 7.85 -8.24
C ALA A 329 7.98 7.14 -9.37
N ALA A 330 7.39 7.89 -10.30
CA ALA A 330 6.73 7.34 -11.47
C ALA A 330 7.70 6.53 -12.35
N ALA A 331 8.91 7.05 -12.59
CA ALA A 331 9.95 6.37 -13.36
C ALA A 331 10.40 5.07 -12.67
N THR A 332 10.58 5.08 -11.34
CA THR A 332 10.87 3.83 -10.61
C THR A 332 9.74 2.82 -10.72
N GLY A 333 8.49 3.24 -10.53
CA GLY A 333 7.33 2.35 -10.64
C GLY A 333 7.19 1.75 -12.04
N LEU A 334 7.34 2.58 -13.08
CA LEU A 334 7.29 2.13 -14.47
C LEU A 334 8.43 1.16 -14.78
N ALA A 335 9.66 1.45 -14.35
CA ALA A 335 10.79 0.54 -14.54
C ALA A 335 10.53 -0.82 -13.89
N LEU A 336 9.98 -0.86 -12.67
CA LEU A 336 9.63 -2.12 -12.00
C LEU A 336 8.54 -2.89 -12.76
N ILE A 337 7.53 -2.20 -13.31
CA ILE A 337 6.49 -2.85 -14.13
C ILE A 337 7.10 -3.48 -15.39
N LEU A 338 7.94 -2.73 -16.11
CA LEU A 338 8.63 -3.23 -17.30
C LEU A 338 9.54 -4.42 -16.98
N PHE A 339 10.22 -4.38 -15.83
CA PHE A 339 11.02 -5.51 -15.36
C PHE A 339 10.15 -6.73 -15.06
N SER A 340 8.99 -6.56 -14.42
CA SER A 340 8.03 -7.65 -14.21
C SER A 340 7.49 -8.23 -15.51
N MET A 341 7.29 -7.40 -16.55
CA MET A 341 6.93 -7.89 -17.90
C MET A 341 8.04 -8.72 -18.52
N ALA A 342 9.30 -8.30 -18.37
CA ALA A 342 10.45 -9.04 -18.86
C ALA A 342 10.68 -10.36 -18.10
N SER A 343 10.59 -10.33 -16.78
CA SER A 343 10.75 -11.54 -15.95
C SER A 343 9.60 -12.53 -16.10
N ALA A 344 8.42 -12.08 -16.51
CA ALA A 344 7.29 -12.96 -16.83
C ALA A 344 7.61 -13.92 -17.99
N PHE A 345 8.38 -13.49 -19.01
CA PHE A 345 8.84 -14.38 -20.08
C PHE A 345 9.75 -15.49 -19.54
N VAL A 346 10.66 -15.14 -18.64
CA VAL A 346 11.56 -16.11 -18.00
C VAL A 346 10.75 -17.13 -17.19
N LEU A 347 9.79 -16.67 -16.39
CA LEU A 347 8.97 -17.56 -15.58
C LEU A 347 8.10 -18.48 -16.45
N THR A 348 7.53 -17.94 -17.53
CA THR A 348 6.77 -18.71 -18.52
C THR A 348 7.62 -19.82 -19.14
N ALA A 349 8.86 -19.49 -19.56
CA ALA A 349 9.77 -20.45 -20.18
C ALA A 349 10.24 -21.55 -19.22
N LEU A 350 10.45 -21.22 -17.93
CA LEU A 350 10.96 -22.17 -16.94
C LEU A 350 9.88 -23.08 -16.35
N HIS A 351 8.66 -22.58 -16.15
CA HIS A 351 7.61 -23.29 -15.42
C HIS A 351 6.34 -23.57 -16.23
N GLY A 352 6.28 -23.14 -17.49
CA GLY A 352 5.10 -23.34 -18.36
C GLY A 352 3.85 -22.58 -17.91
N VAL A 353 4.00 -21.64 -16.96
CA VAL A 353 2.90 -20.80 -16.48
C VAL A 353 2.53 -19.79 -17.56
N PRO A 354 1.23 -19.57 -17.89
CA PRO A 354 0.83 -18.58 -18.88
C PRO A 354 1.40 -17.20 -18.58
N TYR A 355 1.82 -16.48 -19.63
CA TYR A 355 2.46 -15.17 -19.50
C TYR A 355 1.65 -14.19 -18.65
N LEU A 356 0.33 -14.15 -18.85
CA LEU A 356 -0.57 -13.27 -18.11
C LEU A 356 -0.53 -13.55 -16.60
N THR A 357 -0.62 -14.83 -16.21
CA THR A 357 -0.46 -15.27 -14.82
C THR A 357 0.91 -14.89 -14.28
N ALA A 358 1.98 -15.15 -15.02
CA ALA A 358 3.34 -14.82 -14.62
C ALA A 358 3.55 -13.31 -14.43
N PHE A 359 3.01 -12.49 -15.33
CA PHE A 359 3.09 -11.03 -15.23
C PHE A 359 2.37 -10.49 -14.00
N ILE A 360 1.12 -10.94 -13.77
CA ILE A 360 0.34 -10.51 -12.59
C ILE A 360 1.00 -11.01 -11.28
N ALA A 361 1.58 -12.22 -11.28
CA ALA A 361 2.29 -12.78 -10.14
C ALA A 361 3.56 -11.99 -9.78
N LEU A 362 4.28 -11.49 -10.79
CA LEU A 362 5.56 -10.78 -10.62
C LEU A 362 5.41 -9.26 -10.48
N ALA A 363 4.25 -8.70 -10.84
CA ALA A 363 4.00 -7.26 -10.77
C ALA A 363 4.11 -6.71 -9.32
N PRO A 364 4.77 -5.55 -9.10
CA PRO A 364 5.08 -4.98 -7.78
C PRO A 364 3.89 -4.27 -7.12
N GLY A 365 2.71 -4.89 -7.17
CA GLY A 365 1.44 -4.39 -6.62
C GLY A 365 1.09 -4.91 -5.23
N GLY A 366 -0.09 -4.55 -4.74
CA GLY A 366 -0.67 -5.17 -3.54
C GLY A 366 -1.25 -6.56 -3.84
N MET A 367 -1.13 -7.50 -2.90
CA MET A 367 -1.73 -8.83 -3.03
C MET A 367 -3.25 -8.75 -3.25
N ASP A 368 -3.90 -7.80 -2.59
CA ASP A 368 -5.32 -7.50 -2.74
C ASP A 368 -5.68 -7.13 -4.18
N GLN A 369 -4.93 -6.21 -4.79
CA GLN A 369 -5.19 -5.72 -6.15
C GLN A 369 -4.88 -6.79 -7.21
N MET A 370 -3.74 -7.47 -7.06
CA MET A 370 -3.28 -8.48 -8.02
C MET A 370 -4.16 -9.73 -7.97
N GLY A 371 -4.73 -10.06 -6.81
CA GLY A 371 -5.71 -11.14 -6.67
C GLY A 371 -7.02 -10.85 -7.41
N ILE A 372 -7.56 -9.63 -7.27
CA ILE A 372 -8.75 -9.22 -8.00
C ILE A 372 -8.47 -9.20 -9.52
N LEU A 373 -7.32 -8.64 -9.92
CA LEU A 373 -6.91 -8.63 -11.33
C LEU A 373 -6.76 -10.04 -11.90
N ALA A 374 -6.15 -10.97 -11.16
CA ALA A 374 -5.99 -12.35 -11.60
C ALA A 374 -7.34 -13.03 -11.85
N ARG A 375 -8.31 -12.82 -10.95
CA ARG A 375 -9.67 -13.32 -11.14
C ARG A 375 -10.33 -12.75 -12.39
N GLU A 376 -10.26 -11.43 -12.57
CA GLU A 376 -10.87 -10.75 -13.72
C GLU A 376 -10.22 -11.15 -15.04
N ALA A 377 -8.91 -11.35 -15.02
CA ALA A 377 -8.11 -11.76 -16.18
C ALA A 377 -8.14 -13.28 -16.44
N HIS A 378 -8.94 -14.03 -15.67
CA HIS A 378 -8.98 -15.51 -15.71
C HIS A 378 -7.59 -16.16 -15.60
N ALA A 379 -6.68 -15.50 -14.89
CA ALA A 379 -5.36 -16.02 -14.58
C ALA A 379 -5.42 -17.00 -13.41
N ASP A 380 -4.36 -17.79 -13.24
CA ASP A 380 -4.25 -18.69 -12.10
C ASP A 380 -4.08 -17.88 -10.80
N LEU A 381 -5.20 -17.72 -10.09
CA LEU A 381 -5.29 -17.00 -8.84
C LEU A 381 -4.36 -17.58 -7.77
N ALA A 382 -4.14 -18.89 -7.84
CA ALA A 382 -3.40 -19.64 -6.87
C ALA A 382 -1.89 -19.33 -7.02
N VAL A 383 -1.37 -19.39 -8.24
CA VAL A 383 0.01 -18.98 -8.57
C VAL A 383 0.23 -17.51 -8.22
N VAL A 384 -0.67 -16.61 -8.61
CA VAL A 384 -0.54 -15.17 -8.31
C VAL A 384 -0.46 -14.94 -6.80
N THR A 385 -1.40 -15.48 -6.03
CA THR A 385 -1.44 -15.33 -4.56
C THR A 385 -0.15 -15.84 -3.93
N SER A 386 0.37 -16.96 -4.43
CA SER A 386 1.59 -17.60 -3.93
C SER A 386 2.83 -16.72 -4.05
N TYR A 387 3.09 -16.18 -5.24
CA TYR A 387 4.24 -15.30 -5.49
C TYR A 387 4.12 -13.99 -4.69
N GLN A 388 2.91 -13.42 -4.63
CA GLN A 388 2.66 -12.19 -3.88
C GLN A 388 2.82 -12.40 -2.36
N MET A 389 2.37 -13.54 -1.85
CA MET A 389 2.50 -13.91 -0.44
C MET A 389 3.96 -14.17 -0.07
N PHE A 390 4.66 -14.99 -0.84
CA PHE A 390 6.09 -15.23 -0.65
C PHE A 390 6.87 -13.91 -0.64
N ARG A 391 6.61 -13.02 -1.61
CA ARG A 391 7.26 -11.71 -1.69
C ARG A 391 7.02 -10.86 -0.45
N ILE A 392 5.79 -10.78 0.05
CA ILE A 392 5.46 -9.99 1.24
C ILE A 392 6.19 -10.52 2.48
N PHE A 393 6.20 -11.84 2.69
CA PHE A 393 6.92 -12.44 3.82
C PHE A 393 8.43 -12.27 3.69
N PHE A 394 8.98 -12.50 2.50
CA PHE A 394 10.40 -12.30 2.23
C PHE A 394 10.82 -10.86 2.51
N ILE A 395 10.06 -9.89 2.02
CA ILE A 395 10.35 -8.47 2.25
C ILE A 395 10.26 -8.12 3.73
N LEU A 396 9.22 -8.58 4.43
CA LEU A 396 9.05 -8.33 5.86
C LEU A 396 10.25 -8.83 6.68
N LEU A 397 10.73 -10.04 6.40
CA LEU A 397 11.75 -10.71 7.20
C LEU A 397 13.17 -10.30 6.80
N VAL A 398 13.42 -10.15 5.50
CA VAL A 398 14.78 -10.02 4.95
C VAL A 398 15.17 -8.56 4.67
N VAL A 399 14.25 -7.70 4.23
CA VAL A 399 14.61 -6.33 3.82
C VAL A 399 15.09 -5.47 5.00
N PRO A 400 14.42 -5.41 6.16
CA PRO A 400 14.89 -4.58 7.28
C PRO A 400 16.34 -4.86 7.70
N PRO A 401 16.79 -6.11 7.97
CA PRO A 401 18.18 -6.37 8.34
C PRO A 401 19.14 -6.11 7.18
N VAL A 402 18.75 -6.38 5.93
CA VAL A 402 19.59 -6.12 4.75
C VAL A 402 19.83 -4.62 4.58
N LEU A 403 18.80 -3.77 4.71
CA LEU A 403 18.95 -2.32 4.60
C LEU A 403 19.84 -1.76 5.72
N LYS A 404 19.68 -2.22 6.96
CA LYS A 404 20.54 -1.80 8.09
C LYS A 404 22.02 -2.12 7.80
N LYS A 405 22.32 -3.33 7.32
CA LYS A 405 23.69 -3.73 6.92
C LYS A 405 24.20 -2.94 5.71
N LEU A 406 23.36 -2.75 4.71
CA LEU A 406 23.70 -2.02 3.47
C LEU A 406 24.09 -0.57 3.77
N PHE A 407 23.29 0.14 4.57
CA PHE A 407 23.56 1.54 4.92
C PHE A 407 24.77 1.71 5.84
N ALA A 408 25.11 0.68 6.64
CA ALA A 408 26.33 0.66 7.43
C ALA A 408 27.60 0.43 6.58
N ALA A 409 27.48 -0.19 5.40
CA ALA A 409 28.62 -0.63 4.60
C ALA A 409 29.49 0.55 4.10
N ARG A 410 30.82 0.41 4.20
CA ARG A 410 31.79 1.45 3.81
C ARG A 410 31.72 1.83 2.33
N TRP A 411 31.38 0.89 1.45
CA TRP A 411 31.23 1.15 0.03
C TRP A 411 29.96 1.96 -0.28
N PHE A 412 28.87 1.70 0.43
CA PHE A 412 27.61 2.44 0.27
C PHE A 412 27.78 3.92 0.67
N ARG A 413 28.48 4.17 1.78
CA ARG A 413 28.83 5.54 2.20
C ARG A 413 29.69 6.28 1.17
N ARG A 414 30.51 5.58 0.36
CA ARG A 414 31.26 6.19 -0.75
C ARG A 414 30.36 6.60 -1.91
N ILE A 415 29.32 5.82 -2.21
CA ILE A 415 28.32 6.17 -3.24
C ILE A 415 27.52 7.39 -2.78
N GLU A 416 27.09 7.40 -1.52
CA GLU A 416 26.33 8.50 -0.92
C GLU A 416 27.12 9.82 -0.85
N ARG A 417 28.44 9.76 -0.63
CA ARG A 417 29.31 10.95 -0.54
C ARG A 417 29.73 11.55 -1.88
N ARG A 418 29.40 10.93 -3.03
CA ARG A 418 29.71 11.55 -4.32
C ARG A 418 28.90 12.86 -4.43
N PRO A 419 29.55 14.02 -4.56
CA PRO A 419 28.85 15.29 -4.56
C PRO A 419 27.84 15.29 -5.70
N ILE A 420 26.57 15.50 -5.36
CA ILE A 420 25.51 15.81 -6.34
C ILE A 420 26.03 17.04 -7.09
N ARG A 421 26.32 16.88 -8.38
CA ARG A 421 26.98 17.89 -9.21
C ARG A 421 26.03 19.09 -9.32
N HIS A 422 26.13 20.02 -8.38
CA HIS A 422 25.34 21.24 -8.38
C HIS A 422 25.84 22.16 -9.49
N GLY A 423 25.00 22.36 -10.51
CA GLY A 423 24.95 23.65 -11.19
C GLY A 423 24.32 24.65 -10.22
N GLY A 424 25.16 25.39 -9.48
CA GLY A 424 24.70 26.43 -8.55
C GLY A 424 25.58 26.56 -7.32
N ARG A 425 26.59 27.44 -7.41
CA ARG A 425 27.44 28.04 -6.36
C ARG A 425 27.51 27.29 -5.01
N SER A 426 28.63 26.60 -4.83
CA SER A 426 29.16 26.23 -3.52
C SER A 426 29.30 27.45 -2.60
N MET A 427 28.48 27.55 -1.55
CA MET A 427 28.94 28.22 -0.34
C MET A 427 29.94 27.28 0.34
N GLN A 428 31.22 27.66 0.30
CA GLN A 428 32.26 27.05 1.09
C GLN A 428 31.93 27.21 2.59
N PRO A 429 32.21 26.20 3.43
CA PRO A 429 32.23 26.42 4.87
C PRO A 429 33.42 27.32 5.21
N ALA A 430 33.14 28.43 5.89
CA ALA A 430 34.13 29.39 6.34
C ALA A 430 35.23 28.70 7.17
N ALA A 431 36.47 28.81 6.70
CA ALA A 431 37.65 28.40 7.44
C ALA A 431 37.72 29.22 8.75
N THR A 432 37.61 28.52 9.88
CA THR A 432 38.00 29.05 11.19
C THR A 432 39.50 29.33 11.18
N LYS A 433 39.83 30.60 10.92
CA LYS A 433 41.17 31.17 11.03
C LYS A 433 41.56 31.16 12.52
N LYS A 434 42.37 30.18 12.94
CA LYS A 434 43.14 30.27 14.19
C LYS A 434 44.07 31.47 14.06
N LYS A 435 43.71 32.60 14.70
CA LYS A 435 44.67 33.66 15.01
C LYS A 435 45.44 33.21 16.26
N GLY A 436 46.76 33.23 16.15
CA GLY A 436 47.63 33.11 17.31
C GLY A 436 47.52 34.35 18.21
N LEU A 437 47.71 34.08 19.49
CA LEU A 437 48.31 34.95 20.50
C LEU A 437 48.95 34.03 21.53
#